data_AF-A0A1E3G4G8-F1
#
_entry.id   AF-A0A1E3G4G8-F1
#
_cell.length_a   1.000
_cell.length_b   1.000
_cell.length_c   1.000
_cell.angle_alpha   90.00
_cell.angle_beta   90.00
_cell.angle_gamma   90.00
#
_symmetry.space_group_name_H-M   'P 1'
#
loop_
_entity.id
_entity.type
_entity.pdbx_description
1 polymer ?
#
loop_
_entity_poly.entity_id
_entity_poly.type
_entity_poly.pdbx_seq_one_letter_code
_entity_poly.pdbx_strand_id
1 'polypeptide(L)'
;MYIGPSKYRILESIDFDNSELLEFLESKKERLDVYHRHVAVVTCSPNPNQEHKTAPFFLNFLTTPLGDKVVGLSISNPLQRSPVIYKLQELKNHEIYSNTFEQLFKGNTCNVQCGILKLPLKTRFVALAGSSGFLEKEIFSEKVLGHEAFSFAQKVDDNIIERIERYKFGNFGKCITVITDDGIYFFVVDKTVRDEHRALFSEIVSLLRKKHNLDAAKYYPIQERIIGSFVLDFNTIFSEEPFLKVSQLMEEYERIKMFITQYL
;
A
#
# COMPACT_ATOMS: atom_id res chain seq x y z
N MET A 1 6.59 21.87 0.29
CA MET A 1 7.70 20.92 0.59
C MET A 1 7.38 19.60 -0.06
N TYR A 2 8.38 18.94 -0.66
CA TYR A 2 8.28 17.59 -1.21
C TYR A 2 9.18 16.62 -0.46
N ILE A 3 8.70 15.39 -0.31
CA ILE A 3 9.43 14.28 0.30
C ILE A 3 9.10 13.01 -0.48
N GLY A 4 10.11 12.36 -1.05
CA GLY A 4 9.95 11.10 -1.78
C GLY A 4 10.88 10.97 -2.99
N PRO A 5 10.68 9.93 -3.82
CA PRO A 5 11.50 9.62 -4.99
C PRO A 5 11.33 10.64 -6.12
N SER A 6 12.33 10.78 -6.99
CA SER A 6 12.32 11.78 -8.08
C SER A 6 11.13 11.59 -9.02
N LYS A 7 10.75 10.32 -9.26
CA LYS A 7 9.66 9.92 -10.15
C LYS A 7 8.31 10.60 -9.84
N TYR A 8 8.02 10.87 -8.57
CA TYR A 8 6.74 11.44 -8.13
C TYR A 8 6.81 12.90 -7.72
N ARG A 9 7.88 13.61 -8.12
CA ARG A 9 8.03 15.03 -7.82
C ARG A 9 6.92 15.91 -8.43
N ILE A 10 6.22 15.42 -9.44
CA ILE A 10 5.05 16.09 -10.02
C ILE A 10 3.96 16.41 -8.98
N LEU A 11 3.91 15.69 -7.85
CA LEU A 11 3.01 16.00 -6.73
C LEU A 11 3.15 17.44 -6.22
N GLU A 12 4.33 18.07 -6.36
CA GLU A 12 4.55 19.49 -5.99
C GLU A 12 3.68 20.46 -6.77
N SER A 13 3.34 20.12 -8.01
CA SER A 13 2.52 20.95 -8.89
C SER A 13 1.02 20.74 -8.71
N ILE A 14 0.60 19.74 -7.91
CA ILE A 14 -0.80 19.45 -7.69
C ILE A 14 -1.33 20.43 -6.66
N ASP A 15 -2.18 21.34 -7.12
CA ASP A 15 -2.99 22.18 -6.26
C ASP A 15 -4.46 21.79 -6.39
N PHE A 16 -5.21 21.90 -5.28
CA PHE A 16 -6.63 21.57 -5.24
C PHE A 16 -7.40 22.53 -4.35
N ASP A 17 -8.69 22.73 -4.67
CA ASP A 17 -9.62 23.47 -3.84
C ASP A 17 -10.03 22.61 -2.64
N ASN A 18 -9.68 23.07 -1.44
CA ASN A 18 -9.98 22.40 -0.18
C ASN A 18 -11.18 22.99 0.57
N SER A 19 -11.92 23.93 -0.02
CA SER A 19 -13.03 24.63 0.63
C SER A 19 -14.11 23.66 1.13
N GLU A 20 -14.51 22.70 0.29
CA GLU A 20 -15.49 21.66 0.67
C GLU A 20 -14.98 20.77 1.81
N LEU A 21 -13.69 20.46 1.82
CA LEU A 21 -13.07 19.62 2.86
C LEU A 21 -12.96 20.36 4.20
N LEU A 22 -12.68 21.67 4.15
CA LEU A 22 -12.70 22.54 5.32
C LEU A 22 -14.12 22.69 5.89
N GLU A 23 -15.11 22.94 5.03
CA GLU A 23 -16.51 22.99 5.44
C GLU A 23 -16.93 21.66 6.09
N PHE A 24 -16.51 20.54 5.52
CA PHE A 24 -16.80 19.22 6.07
C PHE A 24 -16.20 19.04 7.48
N LEU A 25 -14.95 19.44 7.70
CA LEU A 25 -14.32 19.43 9.02
C LEU A 25 -15.04 20.33 10.03
N GLU A 26 -15.30 21.59 9.64
CA GLU A 26 -15.96 22.57 10.52
C GLU A 26 -17.38 22.12 10.89
N SER A 27 -18.12 21.49 9.96
CA SER A 27 -19.46 20.95 10.22
C SER A 27 -19.50 19.87 11.31
N LYS A 28 -18.36 19.26 11.64
CA LYS A 28 -18.22 18.21 12.66
C LYS A 28 -17.39 18.62 13.86
N LYS A 29 -16.86 19.84 13.91
CA LYS A 29 -15.93 20.35 14.92
C LYS A 29 -16.33 20.08 16.36
N GLU A 30 -17.60 20.29 16.69
CA GLU A 30 -18.12 20.08 18.05
C GLU A 30 -18.11 18.61 18.50
N ARG A 31 -18.05 17.66 17.56
CA ARG A 31 -18.06 16.22 17.82
C ARG A 31 -16.66 15.58 17.72
N LEU A 32 -15.69 16.31 17.18
CA LEU A 32 -14.33 15.84 16.97
C LEU A 32 -13.46 16.21 18.17
N ASP A 33 -13.03 15.21 18.93
CA ASP A 33 -12.15 15.41 20.07
C ASP A 33 -10.77 15.92 19.63
N VAL A 34 -10.16 16.88 20.33
CA VAL A 34 -8.82 17.38 19.94
C VAL A 34 -8.79 17.78 18.43
N TYR A 35 -9.69 18.67 18.04
CA TYR A 35 -10.01 18.98 16.63
C TYR A 35 -8.79 19.13 15.70
N HIS A 36 -7.71 19.76 16.15
CA HIS A 36 -6.47 19.94 15.38
C HIS A 36 -5.74 18.64 14.99
N ARG A 37 -6.13 17.48 15.54
CA ARG A 37 -5.60 16.14 15.17
C ARG A 37 -6.45 15.43 14.12
N HIS A 38 -7.50 16.07 13.64
CA HIS A 38 -8.36 15.53 12.59
C HIS A 38 -7.96 16.08 11.23
N VAL A 39 -8.14 15.27 10.19
CA VAL A 39 -7.89 15.65 8.80
C VAL A 39 -9.01 15.12 7.92
N ALA A 40 -9.47 15.93 6.96
CA ALA A 40 -10.32 15.46 5.89
C ALA A 40 -9.42 14.86 4.81
N VAL A 41 -9.72 13.64 4.38
CA VAL A 41 -8.93 12.89 3.41
C VAL A 41 -9.82 12.47 2.26
N VAL A 42 -9.44 12.89 1.04
CA VAL A 42 -9.95 12.31 -0.20
C VAL A 42 -8.92 11.28 -0.68
N THR A 43 -9.36 10.06 -0.92
CA THR A 43 -8.51 8.98 -1.44
C THR A 43 -9.05 8.51 -2.79
N CYS A 44 -8.22 8.58 -3.82
CA CYS A 44 -8.43 7.94 -5.11
C CYS A 44 -7.80 6.55 -5.08
N SER A 45 -8.63 5.52 -5.20
CA SER A 45 -8.24 4.10 -5.19
C SER A 45 -8.27 3.52 -6.60
N PRO A 46 -7.25 2.78 -7.04
CA PRO A 46 -7.28 2.10 -8.34
C PRO A 46 -8.55 1.23 -8.47
N ASN A 47 -9.23 1.29 -9.61
CA ASN A 47 -10.41 0.46 -9.83
C ASN A 47 -9.99 -1.01 -10.06
N PRO A 48 -10.43 -1.97 -9.23
CA PRO A 48 -10.00 -3.37 -9.34
C PRO A 48 -10.47 -4.07 -10.62
N ASN A 49 -11.43 -3.50 -11.35
CA ASN A 49 -12.04 -4.10 -12.54
C ASN A 49 -11.28 -3.81 -13.85
N GLN A 50 -10.13 -3.11 -13.80
CA GLN A 50 -9.34 -2.84 -15.00
C GLN A 50 -8.36 -3.99 -15.29
N GLU A 51 -8.43 -4.54 -16.51
CA GLU A 51 -7.60 -5.66 -17.00
C GLU A 51 -6.11 -5.31 -17.19
N HIS A 52 -5.74 -4.04 -17.05
CA HIS A 52 -4.39 -3.55 -17.26
C HIS A 52 -3.82 -2.94 -15.98
N LYS A 53 -2.52 -3.22 -15.73
CA LYS A 53 -1.65 -2.71 -14.66
C LYS A 53 -2.34 -1.73 -13.71
N THR A 54 -2.95 -2.27 -12.65
CA THR A 54 -3.53 -1.46 -11.57
C THR A 54 -2.45 -0.54 -11.01
N ALA A 55 -2.81 0.74 -10.82
CA ALA A 55 -1.93 1.70 -10.20
C ALA A 55 -1.46 1.16 -8.82
N PRO A 56 -0.15 1.20 -8.51
CA PRO A 56 0.39 0.55 -7.32
C PRO A 56 0.09 1.31 -6.02
N PHE A 57 -0.38 2.55 -6.12
CA PHE A 57 -0.56 3.45 -4.99
C PHE A 57 -1.96 4.05 -4.95
N PHE A 58 -2.32 4.52 -3.77
CA PHE A 58 -3.49 5.34 -3.54
C PHE A 58 -3.07 6.81 -3.54
N LEU A 59 -3.76 7.66 -4.30
CA LEU A 59 -3.53 9.10 -4.26
C LEU A 59 -4.44 9.70 -3.19
N ASN A 60 -3.85 10.50 -2.31
CA ASN A 60 -4.55 11.08 -1.17
C ASN A 60 -4.38 12.59 -1.18
N PHE A 61 -5.48 13.28 -0.91
CA PHE A 61 -5.53 14.72 -0.71
C PHE A 61 -6.01 14.96 0.71
N LEU A 62 -5.20 15.62 1.52
CA LEU A 62 -5.44 15.84 2.93
C LEU A 62 -5.60 17.34 3.17
N THR A 63 -6.60 17.68 3.98
CA THR A 63 -6.86 19.03 4.44
C THR A 63 -6.89 19.04 5.95
N THR A 64 -6.10 19.91 6.57
CA THR A 64 -6.12 20.13 8.02
C THR A 64 -7.17 21.17 8.41
N PRO A 65 -7.57 21.25 9.69
CA PRO A 65 -8.43 22.31 10.21
C PRO A 65 -7.85 23.72 10.04
N LEU A 66 -6.54 23.84 9.86
CA LEU A 66 -5.87 25.13 9.61
C LEU A 66 -5.84 25.49 8.12
N GLY A 67 -6.38 24.63 7.24
CA GLY A 67 -6.34 24.83 5.79
C GLY A 67 -5.06 24.34 5.13
N ASP A 68 -4.16 23.67 5.85
CA ASP A 68 -2.98 23.07 5.22
C ASP A 68 -3.42 22.00 4.23
N LYS A 69 -2.80 22.01 3.06
CA LYS A 69 -2.99 21.02 2.00
C LYS A 69 -1.78 20.10 1.92
N VAL A 70 -2.05 18.81 1.79
CA VAL A 70 -1.05 17.78 1.52
C VAL A 70 -1.59 16.83 0.45
N VAL A 71 -0.78 16.51 -0.54
CA VAL A 71 -1.03 15.46 -1.53
C VAL A 71 -0.01 14.35 -1.32
N GLY A 72 -0.44 13.10 -1.37
CA GLY A 72 0.43 11.98 -1.06
C GLY A 72 0.06 10.67 -1.72
N LEU A 73 1.07 9.89 -2.06
CA LEU A 73 0.92 8.50 -2.51
C LEU A 73 1.13 7.56 -1.34
N SER A 74 0.14 6.71 -1.04
CA SER A 74 0.23 5.73 0.03
C SER A 74 0.19 4.30 -0.47
N ILE A 75 0.78 3.39 0.32
CA ILE A 75 0.80 1.96 0.03
C ILE A 75 -0.60 1.38 0.20
N SER A 76 -1.32 1.74 1.25
CA SER A 76 -2.69 1.27 1.49
C SER A 76 -3.66 2.45 1.59
N ASN A 77 -4.95 2.18 1.35
CA ASN A 77 -6.02 3.18 1.50
C ASN A 77 -6.13 3.63 2.99
N PRO A 78 -5.87 4.91 3.32
CA PRO A 78 -5.98 5.41 4.69
C PRO A 78 -7.37 5.21 5.30
N LEU A 79 -8.44 5.31 4.50
CA LEU A 79 -9.84 5.17 4.92
C LEU A 79 -10.23 3.71 5.24
N GLN A 80 -9.40 2.73 4.86
CA GLN A 80 -9.57 1.33 5.24
C GLN A 80 -8.68 0.93 6.43
N ARG A 81 -7.53 1.58 6.56
CA ARG A 81 -6.55 1.30 7.64
C ARG A 81 -6.83 2.05 8.93
N SER A 82 -7.46 3.22 8.83
CA SER A 82 -7.77 4.08 9.97
C SER A 82 -9.30 4.15 10.16
N PRO A 83 -9.80 4.17 11.41
CA PRO A 83 -11.23 4.36 11.65
C PRO A 83 -11.71 5.67 11.03
N VAL A 84 -12.64 5.57 10.09
CA VAL A 84 -13.27 6.74 9.47
C VAL A 84 -14.36 7.24 10.39
N ILE A 85 -14.18 8.44 10.94
CA ILE A 85 -15.11 9.00 11.94
C ILE A 85 -16.38 9.48 11.24
N TYR A 86 -16.20 10.17 10.11
CA TYR A 86 -17.29 10.62 9.25
C TYR A 86 -16.93 10.38 7.79
N LYS A 87 -17.90 9.96 6.98
CA LYS A 87 -17.77 9.81 5.53
C LYS A 87 -18.59 10.90 4.84
N LEU A 88 -18.02 11.53 3.83
CA LEU A 88 -18.76 12.40 2.94
C LEU A 88 -19.28 11.54 1.78
N GLN A 89 -20.61 11.47 1.61
CA GLN A 89 -21.23 10.60 0.61
C GLN A 89 -21.11 11.15 -0.80
N GLU A 90 -21.30 12.47 -0.96
CA GLU A 90 -21.22 13.16 -2.24
C GLU A 90 -20.16 14.25 -2.14
N LEU A 91 -19.12 14.13 -2.98
CA LEU A 91 -18.05 15.11 -3.12
C LEU A 91 -18.28 15.88 -4.41
N LYS A 92 -18.58 17.19 -4.31
CA LYS A 92 -18.94 18.01 -5.48
C LYS A 92 -17.87 17.97 -6.57
N ASN A 93 -16.61 18.08 -6.16
CA ASN A 93 -15.46 18.16 -7.06
C ASN A 93 -14.77 16.80 -7.32
N HIS A 94 -15.48 15.67 -7.21
CA HIS A 94 -14.88 14.34 -7.35
C HIS A 94 -14.12 14.13 -8.68
N GLU A 95 -14.60 14.71 -9.79
CA GLU A 95 -13.97 14.59 -11.10
C GLU A 95 -12.55 15.15 -11.14
N ILE A 96 -12.26 16.23 -10.40
CA ILE A 96 -10.93 16.85 -10.36
C ILE A 96 -9.90 15.88 -9.75
N TYR A 97 -10.30 15.21 -8.66
CA TYR A 97 -9.46 14.22 -7.99
C TYR A 97 -9.25 12.97 -8.85
N SER A 98 -10.30 12.51 -9.55
CA SER A 98 -10.19 11.39 -10.49
C SER A 98 -9.28 11.72 -11.68
N ASN A 99 -9.46 12.89 -12.30
CA ASN A 99 -8.65 13.33 -13.44
C ASN A 99 -7.17 13.45 -13.06
N THR A 100 -6.88 13.94 -11.85
CA THR A 100 -5.49 14.03 -11.35
C THR A 100 -4.87 12.64 -11.17
N PHE A 101 -5.65 11.69 -10.65
CA PHE A 101 -5.21 10.30 -10.52
C PHE A 101 -4.94 9.66 -11.89
N GLU A 102 -5.87 9.82 -12.84
CA GLU A 102 -5.74 9.31 -14.20
C GLU A 102 -4.52 9.87 -14.92
N GLN A 103 -4.25 11.17 -14.78
CA GLN A 103 -3.04 11.80 -15.33
C GLN A 103 -1.76 11.20 -14.72
N LEU A 104 -1.73 11.02 -13.40
CA LEU A 104 -0.56 10.49 -12.69
C LEU A 104 -0.28 9.02 -13.05
N PHE A 105 -1.33 8.23 -13.27
CA PHE A 105 -1.24 6.79 -13.55
C PHE A 105 -1.65 6.41 -14.98
N LYS A 106 -1.49 7.33 -15.96
CA LYS A 106 -1.65 7.06 -17.40
C LYS A 106 -3.00 6.44 -17.80
N GLY A 107 -4.11 7.01 -17.32
CA GLY A 107 -5.47 6.62 -17.70
C GLY A 107 -6.09 5.49 -16.87
N ASN A 108 -5.46 5.11 -15.76
CA ASN A 108 -6.08 4.21 -14.79
C ASN A 108 -7.25 4.91 -14.10
N THR A 109 -8.45 4.33 -14.18
CA THR A 109 -9.63 4.89 -13.49
C THR A 109 -9.57 4.61 -11.99
N CYS A 110 -10.22 5.46 -11.20
CA CYS A 110 -10.25 5.31 -9.75
C CYS A 110 -11.63 5.47 -9.13
N ASN A 111 -11.80 4.85 -7.97
CA ASN A 111 -12.88 5.15 -7.05
C ASN A 111 -12.43 6.24 -6.08
N VAL A 112 -13.24 7.29 -5.93
CA VAL A 112 -12.97 8.40 -5.00
C VAL A 112 -13.78 8.20 -3.73
N GLN A 113 -13.12 8.32 -2.58
CA GLN A 113 -13.74 8.26 -1.27
C GLN A 113 -13.28 9.45 -0.42
N CYS A 114 -14.17 9.99 0.41
CA CYS A 114 -13.84 11.10 1.30
C CYS A 114 -14.28 10.79 2.74
N GLY A 115 -13.42 11.09 3.71
CA GLY A 115 -13.73 10.94 5.12
C GLY A 115 -12.81 11.71 6.06
N ILE A 116 -13.26 11.87 7.31
CA ILE A 116 -12.47 12.46 8.39
C ILE A 116 -11.74 11.34 9.13
N LEU A 117 -10.42 11.49 9.22
CA LEU A 117 -9.51 10.61 9.93
C LEU A 117 -8.83 11.36 11.07
N LYS A 118 -8.37 10.61 12.08
CA LYS A 118 -7.55 11.12 13.18
C LYS A 118 -6.08 10.75 12.94
N LEU A 119 -5.19 11.71 13.14
CA LEU A 119 -3.74 11.52 13.06
C LEU A 119 -3.20 10.79 14.31
N PRO A 120 -2.16 9.95 14.19
CA PRO A 120 -1.40 9.66 12.96
C PRO A 120 -2.15 8.69 12.03
N LEU A 121 -1.94 8.82 10.72
CA LEU A 121 -2.49 7.88 9.75
C LEU A 121 -1.79 6.52 9.87
N LYS A 122 -2.53 5.44 9.62
CA LYS A 122 -2.02 4.05 9.74
C LYS A 122 -1.55 3.43 8.42
N THR A 123 -1.05 4.26 7.51
CA THR A 123 -0.57 3.87 6.18
C THR A 123 0.70 4.63 5.84
N ARG A 124 1.66 3.94 5.24
CA ARG A 124 2.93 4.51 4.79
C ARG A 124 2.75 5.26 3.48
N PHE A 125 3.30 6.47 3.45
CA PHE A 125 3.35 7.30 2.25
C PHE A 125 4.70 7.17 1.57
N VAL A 126 4.70 6.83 0.28
CA VAL A 126 5.92 6.70 -0.53
C VAL A 126 6.39 8.05 -1.09
N ALA A 127 5.46 9.00 -1.24
CA ALA A 127 5.73 10.35 -1.71
C ALA A 127 4.69 11.33 -1.15
N LEU A 128 5.11 12.55 -0.82
CA LEU A 128 4.29 13.60 -0.21
C LEU A 128 4.69 14.98 -0.75
N ALA A 129 3.70 15.85 -0.97
CA ALA A 129 3.88 17.27 -1.25
C ALA A 129 2.87 18.10 -0.46
N GLY A 130 3.28 19.22 0.15
CA GLY A 130 2.35 20.10 0.86
C GLY A 130 2.99 21.10 1.82
N SER A 131 2.20 21.55 2.80
CA SER A 131 2.60 22.48 3.87
C SER A 131 3.81 21.95 4.65
N SER A 132 4.92 22.70 4.62
CA SER A 132 6.16 22.32 5.32
C SER A 132 5.96 22.25 6.83
N GLY A 133 5.33 23.26 7.41
CA GLY A 133 5.12 23.32 8.86
C GLY A 133 4.28 22.16 9.39
N PHE A 134 3.25 21.75 8.62
CA PHE A 134 2.46 20.57 8.97
C PHE A 134 3.29 19.27 8.84
N LEU A 135 3.95 19.06 7.70
CA LEU A 135 4.71 17.83 7.43
C LEU A 135 5.86 17.65 8.42
N GLU A 136 6.64 18.69 8.71
CA GLU A 136 7.75 18.63 9.66
C GLU A 136 7.27 18.28 11.08
N LYS A 137 6.15 18.88 11.51
CA LYS A 137 5.55 18.60 12.82
C LYS A 137 5.08 17.16 12.94
N GLU A 138 4.36 16.64 11.94
CA GLU A 138 3.86 15.26 11.99
C GLU A 138 4.99 14.24 11.86
N ILE A 139 5.99 14.48 11.01
CA ILE A 139 7.18 13.62 10.91
C ILE A 139 7.95 13.60 12.22
N PHE A 140 8.09 14.74 12.90
CA PHE A 140 8.71 14.79 14.22
C PHE A 140 7.90 14.00 15.25
N SER A 141 6.57 14.19 15.27
CA SER A 141 5.68 13.45 16.16
C SER A 141 5.75 11.94 15.93
N GLU A 142 5.83 11.50 14.67
CA GLU A 142 5.98 10.10 14.27
C GLU A 142 7.26 9.48 14.84
N LYS A 143 8.39 10.19 14.73
CA LYS A 143 9.69 9.75 15.29
C LYS A 143 9.63 9.61 16.81
N VAL A 144 8.95 10.51 17.51
CA VAL A 144 8.80 10.45 18.98
C VAL A 144 7.88 9.30 19.40
N LEU A 145 6.80 9.05 18.66
CA LEU A 145 5.78 8.04 19.00
C LEU A 145 6.10 6.64 18.47
N GLY A 146 7.15 6.47 17.66
CA GLY A 146 7.51 5.19 17.06
C GLY A 146 6.53 4.71 15.99
N HIS A 147 5.85 5.65 15.32
CA HIS A 147 4.96 5.36 14.19
C HIS A 147 5.57 5.90 12.91
N GLU A 148 5.29 5.25 11.79
CA GLU A 148 5.86 5.62 10.50
C GLU A 148 4.76 5.65 9.44
N ALA A 149 4.33 6.87 9.09
CA ALA A 149 3.34 7.11 8.05
C ALA A 149 3.88 8.11 7.02
N PHE A 150 4.05 9.37 7.41
CA PHE A 150 4.64 10.39 6.55
C PHE A 150 6.17 10.32 6.50
N SER A 151 6.80 9.96 7.62
CA SER A 151 8.25 9.81 7.73
C SER A 151 8.81 8.70 6.84
N PHE A 152 7.97 7.74 6.42
CA PHE A 152 8.35 6.68 5.48
C PHE A 152 8.89 7.23 4.16
N ALA A 153 8.28 8.30 3.63
CA ALA A 153 8.67 8.91 2.37
C ALA A 153 10.13 9.40 2.38
N GLN A 154 10.71 9.68 3.57
CA GLN A 154 12.11 10.09 3.71
C GLN A 154 13.10 8.95 3.41
N LYS A 155 12.65 7.69 3.47
CA LYS A 155 13.47 6.49 3.24
C LYS A 155 13.30 5.92 1.82
N VAL A 156 12.31 6.39 1.06
CA VAL A 156 11.99 5.85 -0.26
C VAL A 156 12.78 6.58 -1.33
N ASP A 157 13.78 5.89 -1.89
CA ASP A 157 14.51 6.33 -3.07
C ASP A 157 13.92 5.73 -4.37
N ASP A 158 14.54 6.06 -5.49
CA ASP A 158 14.11 5.60 -6.82
C ASP A 158 14.25 4.06 -7.01
N ASN A 159 15.13 3.37 -6.27
CA ASN A 159 15.24 1.89 -6.31
C ASN A 159 14.11 1.24 -5.50
N ILE A 160 13.86 1.75 -4.30
CA ILE A 160 12.78 1.26 -3.44
C ILE A 160 11.43 1.45 -4.11
N ILE A 161 11.19 2.58 -4.77
CA ILE A 161 9.92 2.79 -5.45
C ILE A 161 9.73 1.83 -6.62
N GLU A 162 10.75 1.58 -7.44
CA GLU A 162 10.69 0.60 -8.53
C GLU A 162 10.37 -0.80 -7.99
N ARG A 163 10.96 -1.17 -6.86
CA ARG A 163 10.70 -2.44 -6.19
C ARG A 163 9.26 -2.56 -5.70
N ILE A 164 8.75 -1.51 -5.05
CA ILE A 164 7.37 -1.50 -4.57
C ILE A 164 6.42 -1.60 -5.76
N GLU A 165 6.60 -0.80 -6.81
CA GLU A 165 5.76 -0.86 -8.01
C GLU A 165 5.79 -2.24 -8.68
N ARG A 166 6.96 -2.88 -8.74
CA ARG A 166 7.12 -4.22 -9.32
C ARG A 166 6.37 -5.28 -8.53
N TYR A 167 6.36 -5.22 -7.20
CA TYR A 167 5.88 -6.30 -6.34
C TYR A 167 4.55 -6.01 -5.63
N LYS A 168 4.03 -4.79 -5.69
CA LYS A 168 2.79 -4.40 -4.99
C LYS A 168 1.59 -5.27 -5.34
N PHE A 169 1.42 -5.57 -6.62
CA PHE A 169 0.42 -6.51 -7.17
C PHE A 169 1.07 -7.29 -8.33
N GLY A 170 2.24 -7.85 -8.05
CA GLY A 170 3.17 -8.35 -9.05
C GLY A 170 3.40 -9.85 -8.97
N ASN A 171 4.51 -10.28 -9.58
CA ASN A 171 4.99 -11.65 -9.50
C ASN A 171 6.47 -11.68 -9.13
N PHE A 172 6.84 -12.69 -8.35
CA PHE A 172 8.21 -13.05 -8.02
C PHE A 172 8.39 -14.56 -8.26
N GLY A 173 8.96 -14.92 -9.40
CA GLY A 173 9.00 -16.33 -9.83
C GLY A 173 7.59 -16.90 -9.96
N LYS A 174 7.27 -17.95 -9.18
CA LYS A 174 5.93 -18.56 -9.10
C LYS A 174 5.05 -17.97 -7.98
N CYS A 175 5.52 -16.94 -7.31
CA CYS A 175 4.75 -16.27 -6.28
C CYS A 175 4.01 -15.07 -6.88
N ILE A 176 2.71 -14.97 -6.61
CA ILE A 176 2.02 -13.68 -6.67
C ILE A 176 2.47 -12.89 -5.45
N THR A 177 2.82 -11.62 -5.64
CA THR A 177 3.27 -10.74 -4.56
C THR A 177 2.24 -9.67 -4.26
N VAL A 178 2.02 -9.42 -2.97
CA VAL A 178 1.19 -8.31 -2.50
C VAL A 178 1.94 -7.55 -1.41
N ILE A 179 2.15 -6.25 -1.60
CA ILE A 179 2.76 -5.40 -0.57
C ILE A 179 1.64 -4.67 0.18
N THR A 180 1.66 -4.68 1.50
CA THR A 180 0.76 -3.86 2.34
C THR A 180 1.56 -3.20 3.45
N ASP A 181 0.91 -2.38 4.29
CA ASP A 181 1.57 -1.84 5.48
C ASP A 181 1.96 -2.90 6.52
N ASP A 182 1.44 -4.12 6.42
CA ASP A 182 1.71 -5.19 7.38
C ASP A 182 2.86 -6.09 6.93
N GLY A 183 3.27 -6.04 5.65
CA GLY A 183 4.35 -6.87 5.14
C GLY A 183 4.34 -7.04 3.62
N ILE A 184 5.28 -7.86 3.14
CA ILE A 184 5.39 -8.29 1.75
C ILE A 184 4.95 -9.75 1.68
N TYR A 185 3.79 -9.98 1.07
CA TYR A 185 3.16 -11.29 1.01
C TYR A 185 3.53 -11.99 -0.29
N PHE A 186 3.81 -13.29 -0.18
CA PHE A 186 4.10 -14.17 -1.30
C PHE A 186 3.11 -15.33 -1.28
N PHE A 187 2.46 -15.54 -2.41
CA PHE A 187 1.47 -16.60 -2.60
C PHE A 187 1.92 -17.50 -3.73
N VAL A 188 2.33 -18.72 -3.39
CA VAL A 188 2.85 -19.70 -4.34
C VAL A 188 1.70 -20.21 -5.21
N VAL A 189 1.79 -19.99 -6.51
CA VAL A 189 0.83 -20.47 -7.51
C VAL A 189 1.58 -21.34 -8.51
N ASP A 190 1.29 -22.65 -8.50
CA ASP A 190 1.89 -23.60 -9.44
C ASP A 190 0.80 -24.35 -10.21
N LYS A 191 0.50 -23.87 -11.42
CA LYS A 191 -0.55 -24.41 -12.29
C LYS A 191 -0.22 -25.81 -12.83
N THR A 192 1.02 -26.30 -12.66
CA THR A 192 1.42 -27.64 -13.10
C THR A 192 1.06 -28.74 -12.09
N VAL A 193 0.69 -28.38 -10.86
CA VAL A 193 0.33 -29.34 -9.81
C VAL A 193 -1.12 -29.77 -9.99
N ARG A 194 -1.36 -31.08 -10.13
CA ARG A 194 -2.72 -31.66 -10.16
C ARG A 194 -3.42 -31.44 -8.81
N ASP A 195 -4.73 -31.20 -8.85
CA ASP A 195 -5.51 -30.88 -7.65
C ASP A 195 -5.43 -31.97 -6.57
N GLU A 196 -5.35 -33.23 -6.97
CA GLU A 196 -5.22 -34.40 -6.07
C GLU A 196 -3.92 -34.39 -5.24
N HIS A 197 -2.85 -33.73 -5.71
CA HIS A 197 -1.57 -33.64 -5.01
C HIS A 197 -1.36 -32.31 -4.30
N ARG A 198 -2.31 -31.37 -4.39
CA ARG A 198 -2.15 -30.01 -3.87
C ARG A 198 -1.87 -29.96 -2.38
N ALA A 199 -2.50 -30.82 -1.60
CA ALA A 199 -2.26 -30.90 -0.15
C ALA A 199 -0.81 -31.25 0.17
N LEU A 200 -0.23 -32.22 -0.56
CA LEU A 200 1.18 -32.60 -0.42
C LEU A 200 2.11 -31.41 -0.72
N PHE A 201 1.90 -30.73 -1.85
CA PHE A 201 2.71 -29.57 -2.22
C PHE A 201 2.53 -28.39 -1.27
N SER A 202 1.34 -28.23 -0.66
CA SER A 202 1.10 -27.23 0.38
C SER A 202 1.93 -27.51 1.64
N GLU A 203 2.02 -28.77 2.05
CA GLU A 203 2.87 -29.18 3.16
C GLU A 203 4.36 -28.99 2.85
N ILE A 204 4.80 -29.29 1.62
CA ILE A 204 6.18 -29.03 1.19
C ILE A 204 6.51 -27.54 1.30
N VAL A 205 5.66 -26.66 0.78
CA VAL A 205 5.85 -25.20 0.91
C VAL A 205 5.88 -24.79 2.39
N SER A 206 5.01 -25.38 3.23
CA SER A 206 4.97 -25.10 4.66
C SER A 206 6.24 -25.53 5.40
N LEU A 207 6.83 -26.68 5.04
CA LEU A 207 8.09 -27.16 5.58
C LEU A 207 9.27 -26.29 5.14
N LEU A 208 9.35 -25.95 3.85
CA LEU A 208 10.38 -25.06 3.33
C LEU A 208 10.29 -23.67 3.97
N ARG A 209 9.09 -23.12 4.13
CA ARG A 209 8.86 -21.86 4.85
C ARG A 209 9.49 -21.90 6.26
N LYS A 210 9.24 -22.96 7.02
CA LYS A 210 9.84 -23.15 8.35
C LYS A 210 11.36 -23.28 8.28
N LYS A 211 11.89 -24.03 7.32
CA LYS A 211 13.34 -24.17 7.09
C LYS A 211 14.02 -22.82 6.83
N HIS A 212 13.38 -21.93 6.07
CA HIS A 212 13.89 -20.60 5.75
C HIS A 212 13.51 -19.52 6.78
N ASN A 213 12.89 -19.90 7.90
CA ASN A 213 12.44 -19.00 8.97
C ASN A 213 11.55 -17.84 8.46
N LEU A 214 10.58 -18.20 7.62
CA LEU A 214 9.60 -17.27 7.08
C LEU A 214 8.26 -17.40 7.82
N ASP A 215 7.58 -16.28 8.03
CA ASP A 215 6.29 -16.26 8.71
C ASP A 215 5.15 -16.70 7.80
N ALA A 216 4.13 -17.30 8.39
CA ALA A 216 2.90 -17.63 7.68
C ALA A 216 2.17 -16.34 7.26
N ALA A 217 1.75 -16.25 6.01
CA ALA A 217 0.91 -15.14 5.57
C ALA A 217 -0.49 -15.24 6.20
N LYS A 218 -1.03 -14.09 6.61
CA LYS A 218 -2.46 -13.96 6.91
C LYS A 218 -3.29 -14.13 5.64
N TYR A 219 -4.57 -14.50 5.80
CA TYR A 219 -5.49 -14.63 4.68
C TYR A 219 -5.56 -13.33 3.87
N TYR A 220 -5.40 -13.45 2.55
CA TYR A 220 -5.61 -12.38 1.60
C TYR A 220 -6.44 -12.93 0.43
N PRO A 221 -7.50 -12.21 0.00
CA PRO A 221 -8.40 -12.72 -1.04
C PRO A 221 -7.72 -12.65 -2.41
N ILE A 222 -7.16 -13.77 -2.85
CA ILE A 222 -6.55 -13.92 -4.18
C ILE A 222 -7.37 -14.90 -5.00
N GLN A 223 -7.68 -14.54 -6.24
CA GLN A 223 -8.54 -15.31 -7.15
C GLN A 223 -7.81 -16.49 -7.82
N GLU A 224 -6.59 -16.81 -7.38
CA GLU A 224 -5.74 -17.86 -7.94
C GLU A 224 -5.64 -19.06 -6.99
N ARG A 225 -5.26 -20.22 -7.55
CA ARG A 225 -5.11 -21.45 -6.76
C ARG A 225 -3.78 -21.45 -6.01
N ILE A 226 -3.82 -20.97 -4.77
CA ILE A 226 -2.63 -20.89 -3.90
C ILE A 226 -2.26 -22.27 -3.33
N ILE A 227 -1.00 -22.66 -3.47
CA ILE A 227 -0.44 -23.88 -2.87
C ILE A 227 0.08 -23.60 -1.47
N GLY A 228 0.71 -22.46 -1.25
CA GLY A 228 1.15 -22.02 0.06
C GLY A 228 1.45 -20.54 0.07
N SER A 229 1.66 -19.98 1.26
CA SER A 229 1.90 -18.55 1.42
C SER A 229 2.79 -18.23 2.61
N PHE A 230 3.50 -17.13 2.49
CA PHE A 230 4.39 -16.61 3.51
C PHE A 230 4.53 -15.10 3.40
N VAL A 231 5.02 -14.48 4.47
CA VAL A 231 5.15 -13.02 4.57
C VAL A 231 6.54 -12.65 5.05
N LEU A 232 7.06 -11.56 4.51
CA LEU A 232 8.23 -10.85 5.01
C LEU A 232 7.79 -9.58 5.73
N ASP A 233 8.55 -9.17 6.75
CA ASP A 233 8.38 -7.85 7.35
C ASP A 233 8.52 -6.75 6.28
N PHE A 234 7.72 -5.70 6.38
CA PHE A 234 7.74 -4.65 5.36
C PHE A 234 9.13 -4.02 5.19
N ASN A 235 9.90 -3.86 6.28
CA ASN A 235 11.22 -3.23 6.22
C ASN A 235 12.24 -4.06 5.43
N THR A 236 11.95 -5.32 5.09
CA THR A 236 12.82 -6.09 4.20
C THR A 236 12.86 -5.52 2.78
N ILE A 237 11.93 -4.64 2.40
CA ILE A 237 11.93 -3.99 1.08
C ILE A 237 13.25 -3.26 0.79
N PHE A 238 13.95 -2.80 1.84
CA PHE A 238 15.22 -2.08 1.78
C PHE A 238 16.46 -2.97 1.59
N SER A 239 16.29 -4.29 1.55
CA SER A 239 17.40 -5.25 1.39
C SER A 239 17.08 -6.29 0.34
N GLU A 240 18.11 -6.78 -0.36
CA GLU A 240 18.00 -7.90 -1.32
C GLU A 240 18.04 -9.27 -0.63
N GLU A 241 18.69 -9.38 0.52
CA GLU A 241 18.94 -10.66 1.20
C GLU A 241 17.63 -11.45 1.47
N PRO A 242 16.52 -10.84 1.93
CA PRO A 242 15.28 -11.56 2.15
C PRO A 242 14.64 -12.08 0.85
N PHE A 243 14.78 -11.35 -0.26
CA PHE A 243 14.32 -11.81 -1.57
C PHE A 243 15.15 -12.98 -2.10
N LEU A 244 16.45 -13.02 -1.82
CA LEU A 244 17.30 -14.18 -2.13
C LEU A 244 16.86 -15.43 -1.36
N LYS A 245 16.44 -15.29 -0.09
CA LYS A 245 15.86 -16.41 0.68
C LYS A 245 14.58 -16.94 0.05
N VAL A 246 13.72 -16.05 -0.46
CA VAL A 246 12.53 -16.44 -1.21
C VAL A 246 12.91 -17.19 -2.50
N SER A 247 13.89 -16.71 -3.25
CA SER A 247 14.39 -17.41 -4.44
C SER A 247 14.91 -18.81 -4.11
N GLN A 248 15.72 -18.96 -3.05
CA GLN A 248 16.23 -20.26 -2.61
C GLN A 248 15.11 -21.22 -2.24
N LEU A 249 14.10 -20.75 -1.50
CA LEU A 249 12.92 -21.56 -1.17
C LEU A 249 12.23 -22.06 -2.44
N MET A 250 12.06 -21.19 -3.43
CA MET A 250 11.40 -21.56 -4.69
C MET A 250 12.23 -22.52 -5.54
N GLU A 251 13.56 -22.38 -5.56
CA GLU A 251 14.45 -23.34 -6.21
C GLU A 251 14.39 -24.72 -5.54
N GLU A 252 14.39 -24.77 -4.21
CA GLU A 252 14.25 -26.03 -3.47
C GLU A 252 12.89 -26.68 -3.70
N TYR A 253 11.81 -25.89 -3.72
CA TYR A 253 10.46 -26.37 -4.06
C TYR A 253 10.44 -27.03 -5.45
N GLU A 254 11.03 -26.40 -6.46
CA GLU A 254 11.07 -26.98 -7.81
C GLU A 254 11.87 -28.27 -7.88
N ARG A 255 13.02 -28.36 -7.18
CA ARG A 255 13.82 -29.59 -7.11
C ARG A 255 13.04 -30.73 -6.47
N ILE A 256 12.37 -30.46 -5.34
CA ILE A 256 11.56 -31.45 -4.63
C ILE A 256 10.39 -31.90 -5.52
N LYS A 257 9.71 -30.97 -6.19
CA LYS A 257 8.64 -31.30 -7.11
C LYS A 257 9.12 -32.18 -8.26
N MET A 258 10.23 -31.85 -8.91
CA MET A 258 10.78 -32.66 -9.99
C MET A 258 11.09 -34.09 -9.54
N PHE A 259 11.59 -34.26 -8.32
CA PHE A 259 11.86 -35.58 -7.74
C PHE A 259 10.55 -36.34 -7.44
N ILE A 260 9.60 -35.72 -6.74
CA ILE A 260 8.36 -36.38 -6.33
C ILE A 260 7.47 -36.74 -7.53
N THR A 261 7.40 -35.88 -8.55
CA THR A 261 6.59 -36.14 -9.76
C THR A 261 7.03 -37.38 -10.53
N GLN A 262 8.23 -37.92 -10.31
CA GLN A 262 8.64 -39.21 -10.90
C GLN A 262 7.88 -40.40 -10.30
N TYR A 263 7.22 -40.20 -9.15
CA TYR A 263 6.50 -41.21 -8.39
C TYR A 263 4.98 -40.97 -8.35
N LEU A 264 4.47 -39.93 -9.02
CA LEU A 264 3.04 -39.53 -9.08
C LEU A 264 2.49 -39.61 -10.51
#